data_AF-A0A7R8CZB6-F1
#
_entry.id   AF-A0A7R8CZB6-F1
#
_cell.length_a   1.000
_cell.length_b   1.000
_cell.length_c   1.000
_cell.angle_alpha   90.00
_cell.angle_beta   90.00
_cell.angle_gamma   90.00
#
_symmetry.space_group_name_H-M   'P 1'
#
loop_
_entity.id
_entity.type
_entity.pdbx_description
1 polymer ?
#
loop_
_entity_poly.entity_id
_entity_poly.type
_entity_poly.pdbx_seq_one_letter_code
_entity_poly.pdbx_strand_id
1 'polypeptide(L)'
;MDSFCSELLTDFHVKLQNNHIITNQQILVRVAPNGVDNFPLSSAYLTRSDPKYLNSLGFSILKIFRSVPDGVLIFFPSYTVMNSCIEYWQNTSSLWTAMQANKPIFIEPKEKGILPQVVDDYKASIRSSSGASFYGCDAWQGIPFPNVKDSRIELKRKYLDLRRGLDPTNLTGNDWYNLEAYRAINQAIGRVIRHKNDFGAILFLDRRFSGSNVKSQLSDWIQPGFAISDKFNTLLNEMKEFFRCNQELYKEISRPQPPKQAPSTSTIVKRPLPISSHVQSSSTLYPSKRKKIVIKPHTSTKVPNYTSIKEGAAQSLVLKLKKCLSKEEMLTFKNFVKEYKTTNDFNSIKNLMKENWFRDKLSNEDKLDFQAFIKDQHRCLYSQEINY
;
A
#
# COMPACT_ATOMS: atom_id res chain seq x y z
N MET A 1 7.19 -10.52 -21.23
CA MET A 1 8.42 -10.85 -20.46
C MET A 1 9.67 -10.14 -21.01
N ASP A 2 9.54 -9.46 -22.15
CA ASP A 2 10.66 -9.11 -23.02
C ASP A 2 11.40 -7.87 -22.52
N SER A 3 10.74 -7.03 -21.71
CA SER A 3 11.38 -6.01 -20.89
C SER A 3 12.40 -6.57 -19.90
N PHE A 4 12.12 -7.71 -19.24
CA PHE A 4 13.12 -8.37 -18.38
C PHE A 4 14.29 -8.94 -19.19
N CYS A 5 14.04 -9.44 -20.40
CA CYS A 5 15.10 -9.91 -21.29
C CYS A 5 16.06 -8.75 -21.68
N SER A 6 15.48 -7.64 -22.14
CA SER A 6 16.20 -6.42 -22.53
C SER A 6 16.93 -5.74 -21.37
N GLU A 7 16.38 -5.83 -20.14
CA GLU A 7 16.96 -5.27 -18.92
C GLU A 7 18.11 -6.11 -18.35
N LEU A 8 17.99 -7.44 -18.40
CA LEU A 8 19.01 -8.39 -17.91
C LEU A 8 20.05 -8.76 -18.98
N LEU A 9 19.92 -8.25 -20.21
CA LEU A 9 20.79 -8.55 -21.37
C LEU A 9 20.91 -10.06 -21.66
N THR A 10 19.82 -10.79 -21.44
CA THR A 10 19.77 -12.25 -21.62
C THR A 10 18.46 -12.67 -22.24
N ASP A 11 18.48 -13.73 -23.05
CA ASP A 11 17.25 -14.35 -23.57
C ASP A 11 16.78 -15.48 -22.64
N PHE A 12 15.47 -15.58 -22.47
CA PHE A 12 14.84 -16.67 -21.74
C PHE A 12 14.21 -17.63 -22.74
N HIS A 13 14.92 -18.70 -23.08
CA HIS A 13 14.45 -19.72 -24.03
C HIS A 13 13.16 -20.43 -23.59
N VAL A 14 12.88 -20.45 -22.28
CA VAL A 14 11.63 -20.98 -21.71
C VAL A 14 10.84 -19.83 -21.09
N LYS A 15 9.76 -19.41 -21.76
CA LYS A 15 8.77 -18.45 -21.26
C LYS A 15 7.45 -19.19 -21.07
N LEU A 16 7.01 -19.35 -19.81
CA LEU A 16 5.72 -19.98 -19.48
C LEU A 16 4.77 -18.93 -18.89
N GLN A 17 3.53 -18.94 -19.34
CA GLN A 17 2.45 -18.14 -18.79
C GLN A 17 1.20 -19.02 -18.67
N ASN A 18 0.73 -19.21 -17.44
CA ASN A 18 -0.44 -20.03 -17.13
C ASN A 18 -1.68 -19.17 -16.92
N ASN A 19 -2.85 -19.73 -17.19
CA ASN A 19 -4.12 -19.13 -16.78
C ASN A 19 -4.19 -19.02 -15.26
N HIS A 20 -4.84 -17.96 -14.77
CA HIS A 20 -5.04 -17.77 -13.34
C HIS A 20 -6.10 -18.71 -12.78
N ILE A 21 -6.03 -18.97 -11.47
CA ILE A 21 -6.89 -19.94 -10.79
C ILE A 21 -8.35 -19.46 -10.57
N ILE A 22 -8.65 -18.21 -10.89
CA ILE A 22 -9.99 -17.61 -10.71
C ILE A 22 -10.67 -17.39 -12.04
N THR A 23 -12.00 -17.37 -12.02
CA THR A 23 -12.83 -17.01 -13.17
C THR A 23 -13.05 -15.50 -13.27
N ASN A 24 -13.48 -15.04 -14.44
CA ASN A 24 -13.80 -13.61 -14.67
C ASN A 24 -14.94 -13.10 -13.75
N GLN A 25 -15.77 -13.98 -13.22
CA GLN A 25 -16.85 -13.64 -12.29
C GLN A 25 -16.34 -13.31 -10.87
N GLN A 26 -15.15 -13.80 -10.51
CA GLN A 26 -14.52 -13.56 -9.20
C GLN A 26 -13.77 -12.23 -9.11
N ILE A 27 -13.64 -11.48 -10.20
CA ILE A 27 -12.92 -10.21 -10.19
C ILE A 27 -13.64 -9.09 -10.95
N LEU A 28 -13.79 -7.95 -10.27
CA LEU A 28 -14.23 -6.70 -10.87
C LEU A 28 -13.04 -5.73 -10.92
N VAL A 29 -12.69 -5.21 -12.09
CA VAL A 29 -11.62 -4.19 -12.21
C VAL A 29 -12.19 -2.93 -12.88
N ARG A 30 -12.14 -1.80 -12.17
CA ARG A 30 -12.69 -0.53 -12.68
C ARG A 30 -11.74 0.64 -12.49
N VAL A 31 -11.66 1.49 -13.51
CA VAL A 31 -11.05 2.82 -13.42
C VAL A 31 -12.14 3.86 -13.17
N ALA A 32 -11.95 4.68 -12.14
CA ALA A 32 -12.78 5.84 -11.84
C ALA A 32 -11.98 7.12 -12.17
N PRO A 33 -12.13 7.70 -13.38
CA PRO A 33 -11.42 8.93 -13.73
C PRO A 33 -11.95 10.15 -12.96
N ASN A 34 -13.20 10.10 -12.51
CA ASN A 34 -13.87 11.19 -11.81
C ASN A 34 -14.50 10.67 -10.51
N GLY A 35 -14.58 11.52 -9.49
CA GLY A 35 -15.23 11.19 -8.23
C GLY A 35 -16.75 11.31 -8.28
N VAL A 36 -17.38 11.18 -7.10
CA VAL A 36 -18.84 11.24 -6.90
C VAL A 36 -19.50 12.55 -7.35
N ASP A 37 -18.72 13.64 -7.40
CA ASP A 37 -19.08 15.00 -7.82
C ASP A 37 -18.70 15.28 -9.28
N ASN A 38 -18.24 14.26 -10.01
CA ASN A 38 -17.63 14.33 -11.34
C ASN A 38 -16.33 15.17 -11.39
N PHE A 39 -15.70 15.48 -10.25
CA PHE A 39 -14.40 16.14 -10.25
C PHE A 39 -13.29 15.15 -10.68
N PRO A 40 -12.35 15.53 -11.56
CA PRO A 40 -11.31 14.61 -12.04
C PRO A 40 -10.36 14.17 -10.93
N LEU A 41 -10.22 12.85 -10.73
CA LEU A 41 -9.29 12.29 -9.75
C LEU A 41 -7.89 12.20 -10.35
N SER A 42 -6.92 12.89 -9.75
CA SER A 42 -5.52 12.88 -10.18
C SER A 42 -4.59 13.13 -9.00
N SER A 43 -3.80 12.12 -8.64
CA SER A 43 -2.74 12.23 -7.63
C SER A 43 -1.41 12.78 -8.17
N ALA A 44 -1.41 13.37 -9.37
CA ALA A 44 -0.24 14.04 -9.96
C ALA A 44 0.27 15.21 -9.09
N TYR A 45 1.56 15.53 -9.20
CA TYR A 45 2.23 16.52 -8.34
C TYR A 45 1.52 17.89 -8.26
N LEU A 46 0.95 18.35 -9.38
CA LEU A 46 0.25 19.64 -9.48
C LEU A 46 -1.18 19.62 -8.89
N THR A 47 -1.84 18.47 -8.84
CA THR A 47 -3.26 18.34 -8.45
C THR A 47 -3.47 17.69 -7.08
N ARG A 48 -2.48 16.93 -6.57
CA ARG A 48 -2.57 16.17 -5.31
C ARG A 48 -2.86 17.01 -4.05
N SER A 49 -2.63 18.32 -4.11
CA SER A 49 -2.86 19.26 -3.02
C SER A 49 -4.07 20.17 -3.24
N ASP A 50 -4.83 19.98 -4.33
CA ASP A 50 -6.07 20.72 -4.58
C ASP A 50 -7.15 20.27 -3.57
N PRO A 51 -7.72 21.17 -2.75
CA PRO A 51 -8.83 20.86 -1.85
C PRO A 51 -10.02 20.19 -2.54
N LYS A 52 -10.31 20.50 -3.81
CA LYS A 52 -11.40 19.84 -4.57
C LYS A 52 -11.08 18.38 -4.85
N TYR A 53 -9.86 18.08 -5.28
CA TYR A 53 -9.38 16.71 -5.46
C TYR A 53 -9.45 15.91 -4.14
N LEU A 54 -8.96 16.49 -3.04
CA LEU A 54 -8.94 15.83 -1.73
C LEU A 54 -10.37 15.52 -1.22
N ASN A 55 -11.31 16.47 -1.37
CA ASN A 55 -12.72 16.22 -1.03
C ASN A 55 -13.36 15.17 -1.95
N SER A 56 -13.21 15.30 -3.26
CA SER A 56 -13.78 14.38 -4.25
C SER A 56 -13.31 12.94 -4.03
N LEU A 57 -12.01 12.74 -3.81
CA LEU A 57 -11.42 11.43 -3.48
C LEU A 57 -12.01 10.88 -2.17
N GLY A 58 -12.07 11.69 -1.12
CA GLY A 58 -12.56 11.25 0.18
C GLY A 58 -14.05 10.89 0.17
N PHE A 59 -14.91 11.70 -0.46
CA PHE A 59 -16.33 11.36 -0.60
C PHE A 59 -16.54 10.11 -1.48
N SER A 60 -15.68 9.90 -2.47
CA SER A 60 -15.67 8.69 -3.31
C SER A 60 -15.32 7.44 -2.48
N ILE A 61 -14.27 7.51 -1.65
CA ILE A 61 -13.90 6.45 -0.70
C ILE A 61 -15.04 6.16 0.30
N LEU A 62 -15.69 7.20 0.85
CA LEU A 62 -16.82 7.01 1.78
C LEU A 62 -18.02 6.28 1.11
N LYS A 63 -18.30 6.55 -0.17
CA LYS A 63 -19.35 5.82 -0.92
C LYS A 63 -18.95 4.38 -1.23
N ILE A 64 -17.66 4.11 -1.44
CA ILE A 64 -17.12 2.75 -1.57
C ILE A 64 -17.26 2.00 -0.24
N PHE A 65 -16.89 2.60 0.89
CA PHE A 65 -17.03 1.97 2.23
C PHE A 65 -18.48 1.56 2.53
N ARG A 66 -19.46 2.36 2.12
CA ARG A 66 -20.90 2.04 2.27
C ARG A 66 -21.41 0.93 1.35
N SER A 67 -20.61 0.53 0.36
CA SER A 67 -21.00 -0.41 -0.70
C SER A 67 -20.17 -1.70 -0.67
N VAL A 68 -19.03 -1.73 0.05
CA VAL A 68 -18.22 -2.93 0.29
C VAL A 68 -18.58 -3.51 1.66
N PRO A 69 -19.00 -4.78 1.76
CA PRO A 69 -19.42 -5.38 3.02
C PRO A 69 -18.24 -5.53 4.00
N ASP A 70 -17.14 -6.12 3.57
CA ASP A 70 -16.06 -6.59 4.45
C ASP A 70 -14.85 -5.62 4.47
N GLY A 71 -13.65 -6.09 4.12
CA GLY A 71 -12.42 -5.31 4.13
C GLY A 71 -12.22 -4.41 2.90
N VAL A 72 -11.59 -3.24 3.09
CA VAL A 72 -11.07 -2.40 1.99
C VAL A 72 -9.58 -2.14 2.21
N LEU A 73 -8.76 -2.36 1.18
CA LEU A 73 -7.36 -1.95 1.15
C LEU A 73 -7.22 -0.72 0.26
N ILE A 74 -6.62 0.36 0.76
CA ILE A 74 -6.35 1.58 0.00
C ILE A 74 -4.84 1.80 -0.06
N PHE A 75 -4.30 1.81 -1.28
CA PHE A 75 -2.88 2.07 -1.52
C PHE A 75 -2.68 3.47 -2.09
N PHE A 76 -1.83 4.25 -1.43
CA PHE A 76 -1.42 5.59 -1.87
C PHE A 76 -0.07 5.54 -2.59
N PRO A 77 0.20 6.47 -3.52
CA PRO A 77 1.46 6.48 -4.27
C PRO A 77 2.68 6.91 -3.45
N SER A 78 2.48 7.52 -2.27
CA SER A 78 3.53 7.73 -1.28
C SER A 78 2.94 8.00 0.11
N TYR A 79 3.71 7.77 1.18
CA TYR A 79 3.32 8.20 2.53
C TYR A 79 3.05 9.71 2.60
N THR A 80 3.72 10.54 1.78
CA THR A 80 3.42 11.98 1.72
C THR A 80 2.00 12.24 1.24
N VAL A 81 1.58 11.60 0.14
CA VAL A 81 0.21 11.76 -0.39
C VAL A 81 -0.81 11.19 0.60
N MET A 82 -0.53 10.03 1.20
CA MET A 82 -1.38 9.42 2.23
C MET A 82 -1.59 10.36 3.41
N ASN A 83 -0.50 10.86 4.01
CA ASN A 83 -0.56 11.72 5.18
C ASN A 83 -1.26 13.04 4.88
N SER A 84 -0.99 13.68 3.74
CA SER A 84 -1.69 14.91 3.34
C SER A 84 -3.20 14.70 3.13
N CYS A 85 -3.61 13.55 2.60
CA CYS A 85 -5.04 13.22 2.49
C CYS A 85 -5.67 13.01 3.88
N ILE A 86 -5.02 12.24 4.75
CA ILE A 86 -5.51 11.95 6.11
C ILE A 86 -5.60 13.24 6.94
N GLU A 87 -4.56 14.07 6.93
CA GLU A 87 -4.52 15.36 7.63
C GLU A 87 -5.62 16.30 7.15
N TYR A 88 -5.84 16.41 5.84
CA TYR A 88 -6.92 17.22 5.27
C TYR A 88 -8.30 16.71 5.69
N TRP A 89 -8.55 15.39 5.59
CA TRP A 89 -9.83 14.80 5.98
C TRP A 89 -10.13 14.89 7.47
N GLN A 90 -9.09 14.88 8.32
CA GLN A 90 -9.21 15.07 9.77
C GLN A 90 -9.48 16.53 10.15
N ASN A 91 -8.80 17.48 9.52
CA ASN A 91 -8.83 18.89 9.93
C ASN A 91 -9.97 19.71 9.31
N THR A 92 -10.37 19.42 8.07
CA THR A 92 -11.25 20.30 7.29
C THR A 92 -12.71 19.83 7.22
N SER A 93 -13.00 18.61 7.66
CA SER A 93 -14.32 18.00 7.41
C SER A 93 -14.70 16.93 8.43
N SER A 94 -16.00 16.70 8.61
CA SER A 94 -16.52 15.52 9.33
C SER A 94 -16.35 14.21 8.54
N LEU A 95 -15.65 14.24 7.40
CA LEU A 95 -15.45 13.13 6.49
C LEU A 95 -14.65 12.00 7.13
N TRP A 96 -13.58 12.31 7.88
CA TRP A 96 -12.80 11.30 8.60
C TRP A 96 -13.65 10.54 9.61
N THR A 97 -14.43 11.26 10.43
CA THR A 97 -15.39 10.68 11.38
C THR A 97 -16.44 9.84 10.67
N ALA A 98 -16.98 10.32 9.54
CA ALA A 98 -17.94 9.57 8.74
C ALA A 98 -17.36 8.30 8.11
N MET A 99 -16.08 8.32 7.70
CA MET A 99 -15.36 7.12 7.24
C MET A 99 -15.17 6.13 8.38
N GLN A 100 -14.60 6.56 9.52
CA GLN A 100 -14.38 5.70 10.70
C GLN A 100 -15.66 5.07 11.22
N ALA A 101 -16.77 5.81 11.21
CA ALA A 101 -18.09 5.30 11.61
C ALA A 101 -18.68 4.26 10.63
N ASN A 102 -18.21 4.20 9.39
CA ASN A 102 -18.59 3.16 8.42
C ASN A 102 -17.64 1.96 8.48
N LYS A 103 -16.32 2.20 8.48
CA LYS A 103 -15.28 1.18 8.61
C LYS A 103 -14.13 1.73 9.47
N PRO A 104 -13.71 1.02 10.54
CA PRO A 104 -12.50 1.35 11.28
C PRO A 104 -11.30 1.51 10.33
N ILE A 105 -10.48 2.53 10.59
CA ILE A 105 -9.33 2.89 9.74
C ILE A 105 -8.04 2.50 10.45
N PHE A 106 -7.29 1.59 9.82
CA PHE A 106 -5.95 1.20 10.20
C PHE A 106 -4.96 1.83 9.22
N ILE A 107 -3.87 2.41 9.71
CA ILE A 107 -2.87 3.10 8.90
C ILE A 107 -1.54 2.36 9.03
N GLU A 108 -0.86 2.11 7.93
CA GLU A 108 0.46 1.49 7.89
C GLU A 108 1.49 2.37 8.64
N PRO A 109 2.11 1.88 9.74
CA PRO A 109 3.11 2.64 10.48
C PRO A 109 4.42 2.73 9.69
N LYS A 110 5.10 3.87 9.78
CA LYS A 110 6.48 4.03 9.25
C LYS A 110 7.46 3.01 9.85
N GLU A 111 7.23 2.60 11.09
CA GLU A 111 8.08 1.67 11.82
C GLU A 111 7.64 0.21 11.61
N LYS A 112 8.49 -0.58 10.92
CA LYS A 112 8.21 -1.98 10.59
C LYS A 112 7.95 -2.89 11.80
N GLY A 113 8.41 -2.52 13.00
CA GLY A 113 8.19 -3.29 14.23
C GLY A 113 6.73 -3.27 14.71
N ILE A 114 5.98 -2.21 14.38
CA ILE A 114 4.59 -2.03 14.84
C ILE A 114 3.59 -2.63 13.83
N LEU A 115 3.97 -2.74 12.56
CA LEU A 115 3.11 -3.22 11.47
C LEU A 115 2.44 -4.59 11.73
N PRO A 116 3.09 -5.62 12.31
CA PRO A 116 2.42 -6.89 12.62
C PRO A 116 1.19 -6.72 13.53
N GLN A 117 1.30 -5.87 14.56
CA GLN A 117 0.20 -5.59 15.48
C GLN A 117 -0.97 -4.91 14.76
N VAL A 118 -0.71 -3.84 14.00
CA VAL A 118 -1.75 -3.12 13.25
C VAL A 118 -2.46 -4.03 12.24
N VAL A 119 -1.71 -4.95 11.61
CA VAL A 119 -2.26 -5.94 10.67
C VAL A 119 -3.12 -6.99 11.39
N ASP A 120 -2.76 -7.40 12.61
CA ASP A 120 -3.57 -8.34 13.40
C ASP A 120 -4.81 -7.68 14.01
N ASP A 121 -4.73 -6.42 14.43
CA ASP A 121 -5.88 -5.61 14.85
C ASP A 121 -6.86 -5.40 13.69
N TYR A 122 -6.34 -5.11 12.48
CA TYR A 122 -7.14 -5.04 11.25
C TYR A 122 -7.86 -6.36 10.95
N LYS A 123 -7.16 -7.51 11.01
CA LYS A 123 -7.78 -8.85 10.83
C LYS A 123 -8.85 -9.14 11.88
N ALA A 124 -8.65 -8.71 13.12
CA ALA A 124 -9.65 -8.85 14.17
C ALA A 124 -10.89 -8.00 13.86
N SER A 125 -10.70 -6.75 13.40
CA SER A 125 -11.80 -5.86 13.01
C SER A 125 -12.58 -6.33 11.77
N ILE A 126 -11.94 -6.99 10.79
CA ILE A 126 -12.66 -7.57 9.63
C ILE A 126 -13.68 -8.63 10.08
N ARG A 127 -13.42 -9.34 11.19
CA ARG A 127 -14.32 -10.37 11.72
C ARG A 127 -15.52 -9.79 12.48
N SER A 128 -15.54 -8.48 12.73
CA SER A 128 -16.73 -7.78 13.19
C SER A 128 -17.58 -7.32 12.00
N SER A 129 -18.91 -7.29 12.16
CA SER A 129 -19.89 -7.27 11.06
C SER A 129 -19.90 -6.03 10.15
N SER A 130 -19.14 -4.98 10.46
CA SER A 130 -18.97 -3.78 9.63
C SER A 130 -17.72 -3.83 8.73
N GLY A 131 -16.86 -4.83 8.90
CA GLY A 131 -15.57 -4.90 8.21
C GLY A 131 -14.57 -3.85 8.69
N ALA A 132 -13.53 -3.58 7.90
CA ALA A 132 -12.47 -2.62 8.25
C ALA A 132 -11.79 -2.05 7.00
N SER A 133 -10.97 -1.01 7.18
CA SER A 133 -10.16 -0.42 6.11
C SER A 133 -8.70 -0.30 6.52
N PHE A 134 -7.79 -0.61 5.61
CA PHE A 134 -6.34 -0.47 5.80
C PHE A 134 -5.76 0.50 4.76
N TYR A 135 -5.07 1.53 5.23
CA TYR A 135 -4.45 2.59 4.44
C TYR A 135 -2.96 2.33 4.42
N GLY A 136 -2.43 1.98 3.26
CA GLY A 136 -1.01 1.67 3.06
C GLY A 136 -0.38 2.49 1.94
N CYS A 137 0.94 2.39 1.88
CA CYS A 137 1.74 2.80 0.74
C CYS A 137 2.35 1.56 0.10
N ASP A 138 2.52 1.52 -1.21
CA ASP A 138 3.20 0.39 -1.89
C ASP A 138 4.74 0.39 -1.67
N ALA A 139 5.19 1.04 -0.59
CA ALA A 139 6.59 1.26 -0.23
C ALA A 139 7.33 -0.03 0.18
N TRP A 140 6.66 -1.18 0.20
CA TRP A 140 7.30 -2.46 0.47
C TRP A 140 8.04 -3.07 -0.74
N GLN A 141 7.86 -2.54 -1.96
CA GLN A 141 8.79 -2.85 -3.06
C GLN A 141 8.99 -1.76 -4.12
N GLY A 142 8.13 -0.74 -4.22
CA GLY A 142 8.37 0.35 -5.18
C GLY A 142 7.44 1.53 -5.01
N ILE A 143 7.98 2.74 -5.13
CA ILE A 143 7.13 3.92 -5.41
C ILE A 143 6.48 3.62 -6.77
N PRO A 144 5.14 3.66 -6.92
CA PRO A 144 4.49 3.37 -8.20
C PRO A 144 4.78 4.40 -9.29
N PHE A 145 5.67 5.37 -9.04
CA PHE A 145 6.44 6.09 -10.03
C PHE A 145 7.79 6.47 -9.38
N PRO A 146 8.94 5.97 -9.84
CA PRO A 146 10.25 6.39 -9.34
C PRO A 146 10.42 7.91 -9.43
N ASN A 147 11.27 8.52 -8.61
CA ASN A 147 11.47 9.97 -8.70
C ASN A 147 12.20 10.33 -10.01
N VAL A 148 11.52 11.01 -10.93
CA VAL A 148 12.11 11.44 -12.22
C VAL A 148 13.36 12.31 -12.04
N LYS A 149 13.46 13.04 -10.91
CA LYS A 149 14.61 13.90 -10.57
C LYS A 149 15.77 13.15 -9.91
N ASP A 150 15.64 11.85 -9.64
CA ASP A 150 16.75 11.03 -9.17
C ASP A 150 17.72 10.80 -10.34
N SER A 151 18.99 11.18 -10.16
CA SER A 151 20.03 11.04 -11.18
C SER A 151 20.20 9.61 -11.69
N ARG A 152 19.93 8.58 -10.86
CA ARG A 152 19.97 7.18 -11.31
C ARG A 152 18.84 6.86 -12.28
N ILE A 153 17.64 7.37 -12.01
CA ILE A 153 16.47 7.22 -12.88
C ILE A 153 16.70 7.98 -14.19
N GLU A 154 17.18 9.23 -14.12
CA GLU A 154 17.50 10.03 -15.30
C GLU A 154 18.57 9.36 -16.18
N LEU A 155 19.68 8.90 -15.61
CA LEU A 155 20.76 8.24 -16.34
C LEU A 155 20.33 6.90 -16.93
N LYS A 156 19.55 6.09 -16.19
CA LYS A 156 19.01 4.82 -16.70
C LYS A 156 18.06 5.03 -17.89
N ARG A 157 17.23 6.08 -17.85
CA ARG A 157 16.35 6.45 -18.98
C ARG A 157 17.17 6.84 -20.21
N LYS A 158 18.13 7.77 -20.06
CA LYS A 158 19.04 8.19 -21.14
C LYS A 158 19.82 7.01 -21.74
N TYR A 159 20.30 6.09 -20.91
CA TYR A 159 20.99 4.87 -21.37
C TYR A 159 20.09 3.96 -22.21
N LEU A 160 18.83 3.77 -21.80
CA LEU A 160 17.86 2.98 -22.57
C LEU A 160 17.49 3.66 -23.89
N ASP A 161 17.32 4.99 -23.90
CA ASP A 161 17.06 5.76 -25.11
C ASP A 161 18.24 5.70 -26.10
N LEU A 162 19.50 5.70 -25.61
CA LEU A 162 20.69 5.44 -26.44
C LEU A 162 20.67 4.02 -27.04
N ARG A 163 20.31 2.99 -26.25
CA ARG A 163 20.20 1.61 -26.76
C ARG A 163 19.05 1.42 -27.76
N ARG A 164 17.95 2.16 -27.59
CA ARG A 164 16.85 2.25 -28.56
C ARG A 164 17.31 2.83 -29.90
N GLY A 165 18.24 3.80 -29.87
CA GLY A 165 18.85 4.36 -31.07
C GLY A 165 19.75 3.38 -31.83
N LEU A 166 20.35 2.39 -31.13
CA LEU A 166 21.16 1.33 -31.75
C LEU A 166 20.31 0.17 -32.30
N ASP A 167 19.20 -0.14 -31.64
CA ASP A 167 18.34 -1.27 -31.98
C ASP A 167 16.86 -0.94 -31.65
N PRO A 168 15.98 -0.81 -32.68
CA PRO A 168 14.55 -0.52 -32.55
C PRO A 168 13.70 -1.61 -31.87
N THR A 169 14.29 -2.67 -31.32
CA THR A 169 13.60 -3.63 -30.43
C THR A 169 13.80 -3.33 -28.94
N ASN A 170 14.86 -2.59 -28.57
CA ASN A 170 15.12 -2.24 -27.17
C ASN A 170 14.06 -1.33 -26.57
N LEU A 171 13.88 -1.38 -25.26
CA LEU A 171 12.87 -0.59 -24.57
C LEU A 171 13.28 0.89 -24.44
N THR A 172 12.35 1.84 -24.56
CA THR A 172 12.67 3.26 -24.27
C THR A 172 12.81 3.52 -22.77
N GLY A 173 13.49 4.60 -22.40
CA GLY A 173 13.55 5.07 -21.02
C GLY A 173 12.17 5.47 -20.47
N ASN A 174 11.24 5.91 -21.31
CA ASN A 174 9.87 6.21 -20.89
C ASN A 174 9.05 4.94 -20.64
N ASP A 175 9.18 3.93 -21.50
CA ASP A 175 8.51 2.63 -21.33
C ASP A 175 9.01 1.91 -20.08
N TRP A 176 10.32 1.95 -19.80
CA TRP A 176 10.90 1.34 -18.59
C TRP A 176 10.39 2.02 -17.33
N TYR A 177 10.35 3.36 -17.34
CA TYR A 177 9.82 4.15 -16.23
C TYR A 177 8.34 3.83 -15.93
N ASN A 178 7.54 3.61 -16.98
CA ASN A 178 6.15 3.14 -16.82
C ASN A 178 6.07 1.67 -16.40
N LEU A 179 6.96 0.79 -16.85
CA LEU A 179 6.98 -0.61 -16.41
C LEU A 179 7.31 -0.74 -14.92
N GLU A 180 8.22 0.06 -14.38
CA GLU A 180 8.50 0.10 -12.94
C GLU A 180 7.25 0.45 -12.13
N ALA A 181 6.46 1.42 -12.62
CA ALA A 181 5.15 1.76 -12.06
C ALA A 181 4.20 0.56 -12.05
N TYR A 182 3.99 -0.06 -13.21
CA TYR A 182 3.06 -1.18 -13.36
C TYR A 182 3.55 -2.46 -12.66
N ARG A 183 4.85 -2.67 -12.48
CA ARG A 183 5.42 -3.76 -11.68
C ARG A 183 4.96 -3.66 -10.22
N ALA A 184 5.04 -2.48 -9.60
CA ALA A 184 4.52 -2.25 -8.24
C ALA A 184 2.99 -2.47 -8.17
N ILE A 185 2.24 -1.81 -9.07
CA ILE A 185 0.77 -1.93 -9.15
C ILE A 185 0.30 -3.39 -9.28
N ASN A 186 0.94 -4.18 -10.15
CA ASN A 186 0.61 -5.61 -10.29
C ASN A 186 0.94 -6.42 -9.01
N GLN A 187 1.98 -6.07 -8.26
CA GLN A 187 2.28 -6.71 -6.96
C GLN A 187 1.25 -6.38 -5.88
N ALA A 188 0.71 -5.15 -5.86
CA ALA A 188 -0.38 -4.75 -4.97
C ALA A 188 -1.70 -5.45 -5.33
N ILE A 189 -2.01 -5.57 -6.63
CA ILE A 189 -3.19 -6.29 -7.14
C ILE A 189 -3.12 -7.78 -6.78
N GLY A 190 -1.95 -8.41 -6.88
CA GLY A 190 -1.70 -9.78 -6.42
C GLY A 190 -1.89 -10.03 -4.91
N ARG A 191 -2.27 -9.01 -4.13
CA ARG A 191 -2.66 -9.15 -2.71
C ARG A 191 -4.15 -9.43 -2.51
N VAL A 192 -4.99 -9.11 -3.49
CA VAL A 192 -6.46 -9.17 -3.38
C VAL A 192 -6.98 -10.61 -3.43
N ILE A 193 -6.37 -11.47 -4.24
CA ILE A 193 -6.77 -12.88 -4.42
C ILE A 193 -5.66 -13.78 -3.88
N ARG A 194 -5.97 -14.65 -2.93
CA ARG A 194 -5.01 -15.55 -2.26
C ARG A 194 -5.33 -17.03 -2.43
N HIS A 195 -6.59 -17.36 -2.63
CA HIS A 195 -7.10 -18.72 -2.75
C HIS A 195 -8.14 -18.81 -3.87
N LYS A 196 -8.33 -20.02 -4.42
CA LYS A 196 -9.21 -20.28 -5.58
C LYS A 196 -10.69 -19.88 -5.40
N ASN A 197 -11.14 -19.75 -4.15
CA ASN A 197 -12.52 -19.38 -3.81
C ASN A 197 -12.65 -17.89 -3.45
N ASP A 198 -11.56 -17.11 -3.48
CA ASP A 198 -11.61 -15.69 -3.19
C ASP A 198 -12.22 -14.94 -4.37
N PHE A 199 -12.84 -13.80 -4.08
CA PHE A 199 -13.30 -12.84 -5.07
C PHE A 199 -13.04 -11.42 -4.55
N GLY A 200 -12.84 -10.46 -5.44
CA GLY A 200 -12.53 -9.09 -5.04
C GLY A 200 -12.71 -8.05 -6.13
N ALA A 201 -12.90 -6.80 -5.71
CA ALA A 201 -12.97 -5.65 -6.59
C ALA A 201 -11.66 -4.85 -6.51
N ILE A 202 -11.16 -4.39 -7.65
CA ILE A 202 -9.95 -3.58 -7.80
C ILE A 202 -10.33 -2.26 -8.46
N LEU A 203 -10.12 -1.15 -7.75
CA LEU A 203 -10.55 0.18 -8.17
C LEU A 203 -9.35 1.11 -8.34
N PHE A 204 -9.16 1.64 -9.55
CA PHE A 204 -8.17 2.68 -9.83
C PHE A 204 -8.84 4.05 -9.74
N LEU A 205 -8.64 4.76 -8.63
CA LEU A 205 -9.23 6.08 -8.37
C LEU A 205 -8.35 7.23 -8.89
N ASP A 206 -7.88 7.14 -10.14
CA ASP A 206 -7.05 8.15 -10.80
C ASP A 206 -7.22 8.09 -12.33
N ARG A 207 -7.53 9.22 -12.96
CA ARG A 207 -7.81 9.34 -14.41
C ARG A 207 -6.66 8.92 -15.32
N ARG A 208 -5.43 8.85 -14.82
CA ARG A 208 -4.27 8.43 -15.62
C ARG A 208 -4.36 6.95 -16.03
N PHE A 209 -5.13 6.14 -15.29
CA PHE A 209 -5.43 4.76 -15.65
C PHE A 209 -6.46 4.60 -16.79
N SER A 210 -7.02 5.70 -17.31
CA SER A 210 -7.91 5.69 -18.48
C SER A 210 -7.18 5.66 -19.83
N GLY A 211 -5.84 5.70 -19.84
CA GLY A 211 -5.05 5.63 -21.08
C GLY A 211 -5.17 4.28 -21.78
N SER A 212 -5.23 4.28 -23.12
CA SER A 212 -5.35 3.06 -23.95
C SER A 212 -4.36 1.96 -23.60
N ASN A 213 -3.12 2.36 -23.30
CA ASN A 213 -2.00 1.45 -23.06
C ASN A 213 -1.95 0.91 -21.63
N VAL A 214 -2.82 1.37 -20.72
CA VAL A 214 -2.84 0.92 -19.31
C VAL A 214 -3.19 -0.57 -19.24
N LYS A 215 -4.20 -1.00 -20.00
CA LYS A 215 -4.72 -2.38 -19.97
C LYS A 215 -3.64 -3.42 -20.31
N SER A 216 -2.77 -3.14 -21.28
CA SER A 216 -1.70 -4.07 -21.70
C SER A 216 -0.48 -4.09 -20.76
N GLN A 217 -0.40 -3.19 -19.78
CA GLN A 217 0.65 -3.16 -18.75
C GLN A 217 0.22 -3.89 -17.46
N LEU A 218 -1.07 -4.21 -17.36
CA LEU A 218 -1.66 -4.98 -16.27
C LEU A 218 -1.55 -6.49 -16.55
N SER A 219 -1.42 -7.30 -15.50
CA SER A 219 -1.31 -8.77 -15.64
C SER A 219 -2.51 -9.36 -16.40
N ASP A 220 -2.28 -10.31 -17.29
CA ASP A 220 -3.30 -10.82 -18.23
C ASP A 220 -4.58 -11.32 -17.53
N TRP A 221 -4.48 -11.83 -16.30
CA TRP A 221 -5.63 -12.32 -15.54
C TRP A 221 -6.59 -11.22 -15.03
N ILE A 222 -6.14 -9.96 -14.94
CA ILE A 222 -7.00 -8.81 -14.58
C ILE A 222 -7.54 -8.07 -15.81
N GLN A 223 -6.95 -8.27 -16.99
CA GLN A 223 -7.37 -7.59 -18.22
C GLN A 223 -8.83 -7.89 -18.65
N PRO A 224 -9.37 -9.13 -18.53
CA PRO A 224 -10.77 -9.40 -18.88
C PRO A 224 -11.77 -8.61 -18.01
N GLY A 225 -11.45 -8.43 -16.72
CA GLY A 225 -12.28 -7.68 -15.79
C GLY A 225 -12.16 -6.16 -15.91
N PHE A 226 -11.15 -5.64 -16.62
CA PHE A 226 -10.81 -4.23 -16.72
C PHE A 226 -11.75 -3.44 -17.64
N ALA A 227 -12.42 -2.44 -17.07
CA ALA A 227 -13.17 -1.40 -17.77
C ALA A 227 -13.01 -0.02 -17.12
N ILE A 228 -13.34 1.04 -17.87
CA ILE A 228 -13.37 2.43 -17.38
C ILE A 228 -14.83 2.80 -17.10
N SER A 229 -15.12 3.37 -15.94
CA SER A 229 -16.47 3.80 -15.54
C SER A 229 -16.49 5.31 -15.35
N ASP A 230 -16.83 6.07 -16.41
CA ASP A 230 -16.82 7.54 -16.40
C ASP A 230 -17.73 8.16 -15.34
N LYS A 231 -18.84 7.47 -15.02
CA LYS A 231 -19.81 7.83 -13.99
C LYS A 231 -19.58 6.99 -12.74
N PHE A 232 -19.24 7.65 -11.63
CA PHE A 232 -18.95 6.97 -10.36
C PHE A 232 -20.15 6.14 -9.82
N ASN A 233 -21.39 6.59 -10.07
CA ASN A 233 -22.58 5.82 -9.68
C ASN A 233 -22.73 4.49 -10.44
N THR A 234 -22.27 4.41 -11.69
CA THR A 234 -22.26 3.15 -12.45
C THR A 234 -21.31 2.15 -11.78
N LEU A 235 -20.08 2.58 -11.46
CA LEU A 235 -19.10 1.77 -10.73
C LEU A 235 -19.66 1.28 -9.39
N LEU A 236 -20.32 2.13 -8.61
CA LEU A 236 -20.94 1.73 -7.34
C LEU A 236 -22.03 0.67 -7.51
N ASN A 237 -22.83 0.74 -8.58
CA ASN A 237 -23.87 -0.23 -8.86
C ASN A 237 -23.27 -1.57 -9.33
N GLU A 238 -22.30 -1.54 -10.26
CA GLU A 238 -21.54 -2.72 -10.68
C GLU A 238 -20.88 -3.42 -9.49
N MET A 239 -20.28 -2.66 -8.59
CA MET A 239 -19.60 -3.17 -7.41
C MET A 239 -20.56 -3.81 -6.40
N LYS A 240 -21.71 -3.18 -6.13
CA LYS A 240 -22.75 -3.77 -5.26
C LYS A 240 -23.25 -5.09 -5.82
N GLU A 241 -23.55 -5.14 -7.12
CA GLU A 241 -24.07 -6.34 -7.76
C GLU A 241 -23.02 -7.46 -7.81
N PHE A 242 -21.76 -7.12 -8.07
CA PHE A 242 -20.61 -8.03 -7.99
C PHE A 242 -20.49 -8.68 -6.60
N PHE A 243 -20.52 -7.89 -5.52
CA PHE A 243 -20.44 -8.42 -4.15
C PHE A 243 -21.68 -9.25 -3.80
N ARG A 244 -22.88 -8.80 -4.19
CA ARG A 244 -24.14 -9.54 -3.96
C ARG A 244 -24.10 -10.94 -4.60
N CYS A 245 -23.83 -11.00 -5.91
CA CYS A 245 -23.82 -12.26 -6.66
C CYS A 245 -22.75 -13.23 -6.18
N ASN A 246 -21.52 -12.75 -5.91
CA ASN A 246 -20.46 -13.62 -5.40
C ASN A 246 -20.73 -14.09 -3.97
N GLN A 247 -21.25 -13.23 -3.09
CA GLN A 247 -21.62 -13.66 -1.74
C GLN A 247 -22.72 -14.73 -1.76
N GLU A 248 -23.71 -14.64 -2.64
CA GLU A 248 -24.73 -15.67 -2.83
C GLU A 248 -24.10 -16.99 -3.32
N LEU A 249 -23.34 -16.93 -4.42
CA LEU A 249 -22.68 -18.09 -5.04
C LEU A 249 -21.77 -18.85 -4.04
N TYR A 250 -20.89 -18.13 -3.34
CA TYR A 250 -19.95 -18.77 -2.41
C TYR A 250 -20.58 -19.18 -1.08
N LYS A 251 -21.72 -18.59 -0.66
CA LYS A 251 -22.53 -19.14 0.43
C LYS A 251 -23.11 -20.51 0.05
N GLU A 252 -23.54 -20.71 -1.19
CA GLU A 252 -24.08 -22.00 -1.65
C GLU A 252 -23.00 -23.07 -1.78
N ILE A 253 -21.86 -22.74 -2.40
CA ILE A 253 -20.70 -23.64 -2.51
C ILE A 253 -20.18 -24.08 -1.12
N SER A 254 -20.34 -23.24 -0.10
CA SER A 254 -19.90 -23.52 1.28
C SER A 254 -20.94 -24.29 2.12
N ARG A 255 -22.15 -24.55 1.62
CA ARG A 255 -23.12 -25.39 2.37
C ARG A 255 -22.64 -26.85 2.39
N PRO A 256 -22.79 -27.56 3.51
CA PRO A 256 -22.61 -29.01 3.53
C PRO A 256 -23.54 -29.64 2.49
N GLN A 257 -22.96 -30.30 1.49
CA GLN A 257 -23.73 -31.13 0.57
C GLN A 257 -24.42 -32.23 1.39
N PRO A 258 -25.72 -32.50 1.18
CA PRO A 258 -26.35 -33.68 1.78
C PRO A 258 -25.55 -34.93 1.36
N PRO A 259 -25.44 -35.95 2.22
CA PRO A 259 -24.68 -37.15 1.90
C PRO A 259 -25.21 -37.72 0.58
N LYS A 260 -24.34 -37.77 -0.44
CA LYS A 260 -24.69 -38.34 -1.75
C LYS A 260 -25.19 -39.76 -1.52
N GLN A 261 -26.47 -39.99 -1.79
CA GLN A 261 -27.00 -41.35 -1.82
C GLN A 261 -26.14 -42.16 -2.80
N ALA A 262 -25.70 -43.34 -2.35
CA ALA A 262 -24.85 -44.20 -3.16
C ALA A 262 -25.57 -44.49 -4.49
N PRO A 263 -24.88 -44.37 -5.65
CA PRO A 263 -25.48 -44.76 -6.92
C PRO A 263 -25.96 -46.21 -6.83
N SER A 264 -27.23 -46.43 -7.10
CA SER A 264 -27.76 -47.79 -7.26
C SER A 264 -27.00 -48.51 -8.36
N THR A 265 -26.74 -49.79 -8.12
CA THR A 265 -25.86 -50.64 -8.93
C THR A 265 -26.26 -50.64 -10.40
N SER A 266 -25.45 -50.01 -11.24
CA SER A 266 -25.50 -50.20 -12.70
C SER A 266 -24.28 -51.00 -13.17
N THR A 267 -24.52 -51.92 -14.09
CA THR A 267 -23.66 -53.07 -14.37
C THR A 267 -22.32 -52.68 -14.98
N ILE A 268 -21.21 -53.05 -14.32
CA ILE A 268 -19.86 -52.87 -14.85
C ILE A 268 -19.63 -53.85 -16.01
N VAL A 269 -19.77 -53.36 -17.24
CA VAL A 269 -19.23 -54.04 -18.43
C VAL A 269 -17.72 -53.83 -18.44
N LYS A 270 -16.96 -54.89 -18.13
CA LYS A 270 -15.49 -54.87 -18.18
C LYS A 270 -15.02 -54.72 -19.64
N ARG A 271 -14.23 -53.68 -19.93
CA ARG A 271 -13.38 -53.60 -21.14
C ARG A 271 -11.91 -53.68 -20.72
N PRO A 272 -11.07 -54.52 -21.34
CA PRO A 272 -9.65 -54.63 -20.96
C PRO A 272 -8.84 -53.39 -21.41
N LEU A 273 -7.79 -53.07 -20.64
CA LEU A 273 -6.71 -52.18 -21.05
C LEU A 273 -5.44 -53.02 -21.35
N PRO A 274 -4.60 -52.61 -22.31
CA PRO A 274 -3.36 -53.32 -22.64
C PRO A 274 -2.22 -53.04 -21.64
N ILE A 275 -1.24 -53.95 -21.61
CA ILE A 275 -0.12 -54.00 -20.66
C ILE A 275 1.18 -53.49 -21.32
N SER A 276 1.92 -52.62 -20.63
CA SER A 276 3.39 -52.48 -20.67
C SER A 276 3.83 -51.41 -19.65
N SER A 277 4.95 -51.42 -18.92
CA SER A 277 5.94 -52.41 -18.46
C SER A 277 7.14 -51.62 -17.88
N HIS A 278 7.29 -51.54 -16.54
CA HIS A 278 8.50 -51.08 -15.78
C HIS A 278 9.09 -49.67 -16.11
N VAL A 279 9.88 -48.98 -15.27
CA VAL A 279 10.87 -49.35 -14.23
C VAL A 279 10.76 -48.41 -12.98
N GLN A 280 11.35 -48.82 -11.85
CA GLN A 280 11.53 -48.09 -10.58
C GLN A 280 12.41 -46.82 -10.77
N SER A 281 12.57 -45.85 -9.87
CA SER A 281 12.55 -45.78 -8.40
C SER A 281 12.28 -44.30 -7.97
N SER A 282 12.37 -43.81 -6.71
CA SER A 282 12.43 -44.30 -5.32
C SER A 282 11.94 -43.16 -4.40
N SER A 283 11.69 -43.42 -3.10
CA SER A 283 11.20 -42.40 -2.14
C SER A 283 12.08 -42.24 -0.89
N THR A 284 12.30 -41.01 -0.45
CA THR A 284 12.89 -40.68 0.86
C THR A 284 12.05 -39.63 1.60
N LEU A 285 11.33 -40.08 2.64
CA LEU A 285 10.67 -39.19 3.60
C LEU A 285 11.66 -38.78 4.69
N TYR A 286 11.70 -37.49 5.04
CA TYR A 286 12.26 -37.01 6.31
C TYR A 286 11.14 -36.44 7.20
N PRO A 287 11.00 -36.90 8.46
CA PRO A 287 10.01 -36.37 9.39
C PRO A 287 10.57 -35.17 10.17
N SER A 288 9.80 -34.09 10.32
CA SER A 288 10.18 -32.97 11.20
C SER A 288 9.09 -32.63 12.22
N LYS A 289 9.51 -32.50 13.48
CA LYS A 289 8.65 -32.49 14.67
C LYS A 289 8.14 -31.09 14.98
N ARG A 290 6.82 -30.87 15.00
CA ARG A 290 6.22 -29.64 15.56
C ARG A 290 6.27 -29.68 17.10
N LYS A 291 6.99 -28.73 17.71
CA LYS A 291 6.86 -28.43 19.14
C LYS A 291 5.65 -27.50 19.37
N LYS A 292 4.84 -27.83 20.37
CA LYS A 292 3.62 -27.11 20.78
C LYS A 292 4.01 -26.14 21.90
N ILE A 293 3.84 -24.83 21.71
CA ILE A 293 4.03 -23.83 22.78
C ILE A 293 2.65 -23.38 23.25
N VAL A 294 2.45 -23.41 24.57
CA VAL A 294 1.23 -22.96 25.26
C VAL A 294 1.53 -21.65 25.95
N ILE A 295 0.70 -20.63 25.75
CA ILE A 295 0.79 -19.34 26.46
C ILE A 295 -0.56 -19.09 27.14
N LYS A 296 -0.51 -18.71 28.42
CA LYS A 296 -1.67 -18.41 29.27
C LYS A 296 -2.17 -16.96 29.05
N PRO A 297 -3.45 -16.66 29.30
CA PRO A 297 -4.03 -15.36 28.95
C PRO A 297 -3.65 -14.26 29.96
N HIS A 298 -3.43 -13.04 29.47
CA HIS A 298 -3.40 -11.83 30.29
C HIS A 298 -4.28 -10.72 29.70
N THR A 299 -5.41 -10.48 30.38
CA THR A 299 -6.04 -9.19 30.69
C THR A 299 -5.70 -7.94 29.85
N SER A 300 -6.69 -7.52 29.05
CA SER A 300 -7.07 -6.13 28.69
C SER A 300 -6.17 -4.98 29.15
N THR A 301 -5.61 -4.24 28.18
CA THR A 301 -5.11 -2.86 28.35
C THR A 301 -5.50 -1.97 27.15
N LYS A 302 -5.52 -0.66 27.40
CA LYS A 302 -6.25 0.36 26.59
C LYS A 302 -5.47 0.80 25.34
N VAL A 303 -6.23 1.30 24.34
CA VAL A 303 -5.72 1.93 23.10
C VAL A 303 -4.77 3.10 23.42
N PRO A 304 -3.60 3.25 22.75
CA PRO A 304 -2.66 4.34 23.02
C PRO A 304 -3.18 5.71 22.56
N ASN A 305 -2.88 6.75 23.34
CA ASN A 305 -3.27 8.13 23.06
C ASN A 305 -2.16 8.87 22.27
N TYR A 306 -2.54 9.81 21.39
CA TYR A 306 -1.68 10.46 20.38
C TYR A 306 -0.40 11.14 20.95
N THR A 307 -0.39 11.46 22.25
CA THR A 307 0.76 12.01 22.98
C THR A 307 2.03 11.15 22.89
N SER A 308 1.91 9.82 22.83
CA SER A 308 3.06 8.91 22.83
C SER A 308 3.93 8.99 21.56
N ILE A 309 3.34 9.40 20.43
CA ILE A 309 4.05 9.50 19.14
C ILE A 309 5.03 10.69 19.15
N LYS A 310 4.68 11.80 19.83
CA LYS A 310 5.60 12.94 20.01
C LYS A 310 6.81 12.55 20.89
N GLU A 311 6.64 11.62 21.83
CA GLU A 311 7.72 11.16 22.71
C GLU A 311 8.73 10.24 22.01
N GLY A 312 8.29 9.32 21.14
CA GLY A 312 9.17 8.39 20.43
C GLY A 312 10.22 9.08 19.54
N ALA A 313 9.79 10.06 18.74
CA ALA A 313 10.70 10.84 17.89
C ALA A 313 11.72 11.65 18.72
N ALA A 314 11.26 12.30 19.80
CA ALA A 314 12.12 13.05 20.70
C ALA A 314 13.15 12.14 21.42
N GLN A 315 12.75 10.94 21.84
CA GLN A 315 13.64 9.95 22.46
C GLN A 315 14.69 9.43 21.47
N SER A 316 14.30 9.13 20.23
CA SER A 316 15.20 8.71 19.15
C SER A 316 16.26 9.78 18.84
N LEU A 317 15.84 11.04 18.67
CA LEU A 317 16.78 12.14 18.41
C LEU A 317 17.72 12.37 19.60
N VAL A 318 17.23 12.33 20.85
CA VAL A 318 18.10 12.44 22.04
C VAL A 318 19.12 11.30 22.13
N LEU A 319 18.78 10.10 21.66
CA LEU A 319 19.72 8.98 21.61
C LEU A 319 20.80 9.17 20.52
N LYS A 320 20.45 9.74 19.36
CA LYS A 320 21.41 10.17 18.32
C LYS A 320 22.33 11.28 18.84
N LEU A 321 21.74 12.36 19.38
CA LEU A 321 22.47 13.52 19.93
C LEU A 321 23.50 13.09 21.00
N LYS A 322 23.14 12.15 21.89
CA LYS A 322 24.06 11.58 22.90
C LYS A 322 25.26 10.80 22.32
N LYS A 323 25.21 10.34 21.07
CA LYS A 323 26.31 9.65 20.39
C LYS A 323 27.20 10.59 19.57
N CYS A 324 26.63 11.71 19.09
CA CYS A 324 27.31 12.63 18.17
C CYS A 324 27.88 13.89 18.84
N LEU A 325 27.45 14.21 20.07
CA LEU A 325 27.83 15.44 20.78
C LEU A 325 28.73 15.19 21.98
N SER A 326 29.61 16.17 22.26
CA SER A 326 30.42 16.21 23.48
C SER A 326 29.54 16.43 24.72
N LYS A 327 30.11 16.22 25.92
CA LYS A 327 29.40 16.50 27.19
C LYS A 327 29.00 17.97 27.33
N GLU A 328 29.79 18.88 26.77
CA GLU A 328 29.55 20.33 26.80
C GLU A 328 28.48 20.73 25.79
N GLU A 329 28.56 20.26 24.54
CA GLU A 329 27.55 20.48 23.50
C GLU A 329 26.17 19.95 23.94
N MET A 330 26.15 18.78 24.60
CA MET A 330 24.96 18.18 25.20
C MET A 330 24.39 19.00 26.37
N LEU A 331 25.22 19.73 27.12
CA LEU A 331 24.80 20.63 28.19
C LEU A 331 24.18 21.91 27.60
N THR A 332 24.83 22.50 26.59
CA THR A 332 24.34 23.64 25.80
C THR A 332 22.96 23.35 25.20
N PHE A 333 22.80 22.19 24.53
CA PHE A 333 21.49 21.73 24.03
C PHE A 333 20.40 21.69 25.12
N LYS A 334 20.69 21.07 26.27
CA LYS A 334 19.73 20.97 27.38
C LYS A 334 19.36 22.33 27.95
N ASN A 335 20.32 23.25 28.05
CA ASN A 335 20.09 24.60 28.57
C ASN A 335 19.15 25.38 27.64
N PHE A 336 19.44 25.46 26.34
CA PHE A 336 18.57 26.15 25.37
C PHE A 336 17.16 25.54 25.28
N VAL A 337 17.02 24.20 25.31
CA VAL A 337 15.69 23.57 25.31
C VAL A 337 14.93 23.80 26.62
N LYS A 338 15.62 23.84 27.77
CA LYS A 338 15.02 24.17 29.07
C LYS A 338 14.57 25.63 29.10
N GLU A 339 15.41 26.54 28.63
CA GLU A 339 15.11 27.97 28.48
C GLU A 339 13.87 28.17 27.60
N TYR A 340 13.87 27.68 26.36
CA TYR A 340 12.73 27.77 25.44
C TYR A 340 11.42 27.21 26.02
N LYS A 341 11.49 26.07 26.72
CA LYS A 341 10.30 25.49 27.37
C LYS A 341 9.73 26.41 28.45
N THR A 342 10.59 27.13 29.15
CA THR A 342 10.28 28.01 30.29
C THR A 342 9.84 29.42 29.84
N THR A 343 10.62 30.08 28.98
CA THR A 343 10.39 31.46 28.52
C THR A 343 9.36 31.54 27.39
N ASN A 344 9.16 30.43 26.66
CA ASN A 344 8.43 30.40 25.39
C ASN A 344 9.05 31.26 24.27
N ASP A 345 10.28 31.77 24.42
CA ASP A 345 10.92 32.62 23.41
C ASP A 345 11.60 31.80 22.31
N PHE A 346 11.25 32.06 21.05
CA PHE A 346 11.88 31.41 19.91
C PHE A 346 13.35 31.83 19.70
N ASN A 347 13.80 32.96 20.24
CA ASN A 347 15.20 33.40 20.11
C ASN A 347 16.19 32.41 20.74
N SER A 348 15.84 31.74 21.84
CA SER A 348 16.65 30.68 22.45
C SER A 348 16.88 29.51 21.47
N ILE A 349 15.90 29.20 20.61
CA ILE A 349 16.03 28.21 19.54
C ILE A 349 16.84 28.77 18.35
N LYS A 350 16.67 30.05 17.97
CA LYS A 350 17.53 30.68 16.95
C LYS A 350 19.01 30.70 17.35
N ASN A 351 19.31 30.91 18.62
CA ASN A 351 20.68 30.87 19.13
C ASN A 351 21.24 29.45 19.12
N LEU A 352 20.45 28.44 19.54
CA LEU A 352 20.82 27.03 19.40
C LEU A 352 21.11 26.63 17.92
N MET A 353 20.35 27.15 16.96
CA MET A 353 20.57 26.86 15.52
C MET A 353 21.86 27.48 14.96
N LYS A 354 22.48 28.46 15.64
CA LYS A 354 23.76 29.06 15.25
C LYS A 354 24.97 28.26 15.75
N GLU A 355 24.80 27.36 16.70
CA GLU A 355 25.87 26.52 17.24
C GLU A 355 26.51 25.66 16.14
N ASN A 356 27.84 25.64 16.06
CA ASN A 356 28.58 24.89 15.02
C ASN A 356 28.17 23.42 14.98
N TRP A 357 28.01 22.77 16.15
CA TRP A 357 27.57 21.37 16.20
C TRP A 357 26.15 21.17 15.64
N PHE A 358 25.26 22.16 15.76
CA PHE A 358 23.91 22.08 15.22
C PHE A 358 23.91 22.20 13.70
N ARG A 359 24.80 23.05 13.15
CA ARG A 359 24.92 23.25 11.70
C ARG A 359 25.65 22.10 11.03
N ASP A 360 26.77 21.65 11.62
CA ASP A 360 27.77 20.79 10.97
C ASP A 360 27.63 19.30 11.32
N LYS A 361 27.12 18.95 12.51
CA LYS A 361 27.01 17.54 12.96
C LYS A 361 25.60 16.94 12.82
N LEU A 362 24.58 17.74 12.52
CA LEU A 362 23.22 17.26 12.29
C LEU A 362 22.90 17.17 10.79
N SER A 363 22.39 16.03 10.36
CA SER A 363 21.84 15.89 9.01
C SER A 363 20.56 16.72 8.85
N ASN A 364 20.14 16.95 7.61
CA ASN A 364 18.87 17.63 7.34
C ASN A 364 17.66 16.83 7.88
N GLU A 365 17.76 15.50 7.97
CA GLU A 365 16.75 14.67 8.62
C GLU A 365 16.71 14.88 10.13
N ASP A 366 17.86 14.97 10.79
CA ASP A 366 17.93 15.25 12.24
C ASP A 366 17.42 16.66 12.60
N LYS A 367 17.66 17.64 11.72
CA LYS A 367 17.12 19.01 11.82
C LYS A 367 15.59 19.05 11.64
N LEU A 368 15.02 18.14 10.85
CA LEU A 368 13.56 17.95 10.73
C LEU A 368 12.97 17.22 11.94
N ASP A 369 13.62 16.15 12.42
CA ASP A 369 13.24 15.43 13.65
C ASP A 369 13.22 16.38 14.88
N PHE A 370 14.08 17.41 14.88
CA PHE A 370 14.14 18.42 15.93
C PHE A 370 12.82 19.20 16.13
N GLN A 371 11.92 19.21 15.13
CA GLN A 371 10.56 19.78 15.28
C GLN A 371 9.75 19.15 16.42
N ALA A 372 10.11 17.95 16.89
CA ALA A 372 9.54 17.32 18.07
C ALA A 372 9.77 18.15 19.37
N PHE A 373 10.81 18.99 19.42
CA PHE A 373 11.13 19.85 20.56
C PHE A 373 10.49 21.25 20.47
N ILE A 374 9.91 21.60 19.31
CA ILE A 374 9.32 22.92 19.04
C ILE A 374 7.81 22.89 19.29
N LYS A 375 7.32 23.83 20.11
CA LYS A 375 5.88 24.01 20.40
C LYS A 375 5.15 24.37 19.10
N ASP A 376 3.92 23.87 18.96
CA ASP A 376 3.21 23.84 17.67
C ASP A 376 3.12 25.23 17.01
N GLN A 377 2.93 26.30 17.80
CA GLN A 377 2.92 27.71 17.35
C GLN A 377 4.22 28.21 16.66
N HIS A 378 5.39 27.64 16.96
CA HIS A 378 6.68 28.09 16.39
C HIS A 378 7.21 27.16 15.29
N ARG A 379 6.48 26.10 14.93
CA ARG A 379 6.92 25.13 13.92
C ARG A 379 7.04 25.71 12.52
N CYS A 380 6.19 26.68 12.17
CA CYS A 380 6.28 27.37 10.88
C CYS A 380 7.58 28.19 10.79
N LEU A 381 7.87 29.00 11.82
CA LEU A 381 9.12 29.77 11.92
C LEU A 381 10.35 28.87 11.89
N TYR A 382 10.34 27.78 12.67
CA TYR A 382 11.43 26.81 12.66
C TYR A 382 11.62 26.14 11.29
N SER A 383 10.53 25.81 10.59
CA SER A 383 10.60 25.25 9.23
C SER A 383 11.14 26.24 8.21
N GLN A 384 11.00 27.55 8.43
CA GLN A 384 11.60 28.57 7.57
C GLN A 384 13.11 28.69 7.82
N GLU A 385 13.54 28.73 9.09
CA GLU A 385 14.95 28.92 9.47
C GLU A 385 15.87 27.73 9.09
N ILE A 386 15.35 26.50 9.00
CA ILE A 386 16.15 25.32 8.60
C ILE A 386 16.27 25.11 7.08
N ASN A 387 15.58 25.91 6.27
CA ASN A 387 15.58 25.82 4.80
C ASN A 387 16.43 26.93 4.13
N TYR A 388 17.21 27.67 4.92
CA TYR A 388 18.24 28.64 4.52
C TYR A 388 19.61 28.24 5.11
#